data_AF-A0A831XZ98-F1
#
_entry.id   AF-A0A831XZ98-F1
#
_cell.length_a   1.000
_cell.length_b   1.000
_cell.length_c   1.000
_cell.angle_alpha   90.00
_cell.angle_beta   90.00
_cell.angle_gamma   90.00
#
_symmetry.space_group_name_H-M   'P 1'
#
loop_
_entity.id
_entity.type
_entity.pdbx_description
1 polymer ?
#
loop_
_entity_poly.entity_id
_entity_poly.type
_entity_poly.pdbx_seq_one_letter_code
_entity_poly.pdbx_strand_id
1 'polypeptide(L)'
;MTADRRQLLGAGRHALLGLAIMLAVAPLGGCAWFGVGPEGDQRTVIVYPGGDTSLDPVILPASELPPAGKCRAWYPDREPADQPEPAECEQLRQQLPAGAVLVRG
;
A
#
# COMPACT_ATOMS: atom_id res chain seq x y z
N MET A 1 -46.17 13.74 -58.52
CA MET A 1 -45.58 13.26 -57.25
C MET A 1 -44.32 12.47 -57.59
N THR A 2 -43.17 13.14 -57.61
CA THR A 2 -41.86 12.54 -57.93
C THR A 2 -41.09 12.41 -56.62
N ALA A 3 -40.97 11.20 -56.10
CA ALA A 3 -40.15 10.92 -54.93
C ALA A 3 -38.66 11.05 -55.34
N ASP A 4 -37.97 11.96 -54.66
CA ASP A 4 -36.58 12.33 -54.93
C ASP A 4 -35.62 11.19 -54.57
N ARG A 5 -35.01 10.58 -55.60
CA ARG A 5 -34.09 9.43 -55.50
C ARG A 5 -32.79 9.75 -54.74
N ARG A 6 -32.55 11.02 -54.35
CA ARG A 6 -31.34 11.48 -53.66
C ARG A 6 -31.35 11.24 -52.16
N GLN A 7 -32.51 10.99 -51.55
CA GLN A 7 -32.60 10.77 -50.09
C GLN A 7 -32.12 9.37 -49.63
N LEU A 8 -32.04 8.38 -50.52
CA LEU A 8 -31.68 7.00 -50.15
C LEU A 8 -30.17 6.71 -50.11
N LEU A 9 -29.31 7.59 -50.65
CA LEU A 9 -27.86 7.36 -50.74
C LEU A 9 -27.05 8.00 -49.59
N GLY A 10 -27.65 8.85 -48.76
CA GLY A 10 -26.96 9.57 -47.68
C GLY A 10 -26.82 8.82 -46.35
N ALA A 11 -27.70 7.86 -46.06
CA ALA A 11 -27.75 7.22 -44.74
C ALA A 11 -26.75 6.05 -44.56
N GLY A 12 -26.31 5.39 -45.64
CA GLY A 12 -25.46 4.20 -45.56
C GLY A 12 -23.97 4.49 -45.29
N ARG A 13 -23.44 5.60 -45.82
CA ARG A 13 -22.01 5.94 -45.67
C ARG A 13 -21.65 6.42 -44.26
N HIS A 14 -22.55 7.15 -43.60
CA HIS A 14 -22.30 7.69 -42.26
C HIS A 14 -22.52 6.67 -41.13
N ALA A 15 -23.39 5.67 -41.33
CA ALA A 15 -23.54 4.56 -40.37
C ALA A 15 -22.32 3.62 -40.40
N LEU A 16 -21.74 3.36 -41.58
CA LEU A 16 -20.54 2.53 -41.72
C LEU A 16 -19.26 3.24 -41.22
N LEU A 17 -19.15 4.56 -41.40
CA LEU A 17 -18.02 5.34 -40.88
C LEU A 17 -18.07 5.55 -39.36
N GLY A 18 -19.26 5.72 -38.78
CA GLY A 18 -19.41 5.85 -37.31
C GLY A 18 -19.04 4.58 -36.55
N LEU A 19 -19.30 3.40 -37.12
CA LEU A 19 -18.98 2.11 -36.50
C LEU A 19 -17.48 1.76 -36.57
N ALA A 20 -16.79 2.21 -37.62
CA ALA A 20 -15.35 1.92 -37.79
C ALA A 20 -14.45 2.78 -36.88
N ILE A 21 -14.88 3.97 -36.48
CA ILE A 21 -14.06 4.89 -35.67
C ILE A 21 -14.12 4.56 -34.17
N MET A 22 -15.21 3.95 -33.67
CA MET A 22 -15.30 3.54 -32.26
C MET A 22 -14.48 2.30 -31.88
N LEU A 23 -13.95 1.55 -32.86
CA LEU A 23 -13.22 0.30 -32.63
C LEU A 23 -11.69 0.43 -32.67
N ALA A 24 -11.14 1.63 -32.89
CA ALA A 24 -9.70 1.80 -33.14
C ALA A 24 -8.94 2.70 -32.15
N VAL A 25 -9.58 3.19 -31.07
CA VAL A 25 -8.91 4.08 -30.09
C VAL A 25 -9.10 3.59 -28.65
N ALA A 26 -8.67 2.38 -28.38
CA ALA A 26 -8.31 1.96 -27.04
C ALA A 26 -7.03 1.12 -27.13
N PRO A 27 -5.84 1.74 -27.18
CA PRO A 27 -4.67 0.99 -26.75
C PRO A 27 -4.92 0.72 -25.28
N LEU A 28 -5.30 -0.52 -24.95
CA LEU A 28 -5.22 -1.05 -23.59
C LEU A 28 -3.72 -1.17 -23.24
N GLY A 29 -3.01 -0.04 -23.21
CA GLY A 29 -1.77 0.10 -22.51
C GLY A 29 -2.08 -0.17 -21.04
N GLY A 30 -1.64 -1.32 -20.53
CA GLY A 30 -1.97 -1.66 -19.16
C GLY A 30 -1.51 -3.01 -18.62
N CYS A 31 -0.87 -3.90 -19.38
CA CYS A 31 -0.33 -5.12 -18.76
C CYS A 31 0.89 -4.87 -17.85
N ALA A 32 1.40 -3.64 -17.79
CA ALA A 32 2.49 -3.25 -16.89
C ALA A 32 2.00 -2.57 -15.59
N TRP A 33 0.69 -2.55 -15.30
CA TRP A 33 0.21 -1.98 -14.03
C TRP A 33 0.36 -2.95 -12.83
N PHE A 34 0.60 -4.24 -13.06
CA PHE A 34 0.77 -5.20 -11.97
C PHE A 34 2.19 -5.21 -11.36
N GLY A 35 2.98 -4.16 -11.60
CA GLY A 35 4.36 -4.05 -11.12
C GLY A 35 4.54 -3.42 -9.73
N VAL A 36 3.50 -2.89 -9.09
CA VAL A 36 3.61 -2.26 -7.76
C VAL A 36 2.34 -2.49 -6.94
N GLY A 37 2.28 -3.60 -6.20
CA GLY A 37 1.39 -3.72 -5.05
C GLY A 37 2.13 -3.21 -3.81
N PRO A 38 1.68 -2.15 -3.12
CA PRO A 38 2.42 -1.56 -2.02
C PRO A 38 2.03 -2.18 -0.68
N GLU A 39 2.09 -3.50 -0.50
CA GLU A 39 1.85 -4.07 0.85
C GLU A 39 2.39 -5.49 0.96
N GLY A 40 3.65 -5.62 1.37
CA GLY A 40 4.31 -6.93 1.28
C GLY A 40 5.55 -7.10 2.13
N ASP A 41 5.65 -6.44 3.29
CA ASP A 41 6.51 -6.92 4.39
C ASP A 41 6.12 -6.29 5.74
N GLN A 42 4.83 -6.08 6.01
CA GLN A 42 4.39 -5.72 7.36
C GLN A 42 4.45 -6.97 8.23
N ARG A 43 5.58 -7.18 8.90
CA ARG A 43 5.69 -8.20 9.95
C ARG A 43 5.12 -7.61 11.22
N THR A 44 3.89 -8.01 11.55
CA THR A 44 3.28 -7.74 12.86
C THR A 44 4.11 -8.42 13.94
N VAL A 45 5.04 -7.69 14.57
CA VAL A 45 5.75 -8.17 15.75
C VAL A 45 5.29 -7.39 16.97
N ILE A 46 4.25 -7.92 17.61
CA ILE A 46 3.74 -7.43 18.88
C ILE A 46 4.57 -8.10 19.98
N VAL A 47 5.36 -7.33 20.74
CA VAL A 47 5.79 -7.78 22.07
C VAL A 47 5.17 -6.87 23.12
N TYR A 48 4.44 -7.52 24.02
CA TYR A 48 3.65 -6.93 25.10
C TYR A 48 4.30 -5.71 25.75
N PRO A 49 3.48 -4.72 26.14
CA PRO A 49 3.98 -3.57 26.89
C PRO A 49 4.67 -4.07 28.15
N GLY A 50 5.85 -3.52 28.45
CA GLY A 50 6.67 -3.83 29.62
C GLY A 50 6.06 -3.35 30.93
N GLY A 51 4.78 -3.66 31.17
CA GLY A 51 4.01 -3.31 32.35
C GLY A 51 2.71 -2.55 32.06
N ASP A 52 2.63 -1.82 30.94
CA ASP A 52 1.49 -0.95 30.62
C ASP A 52 0.51 -1.58 29.62
N THR A 53 -0.43 -2.37 30.12
CA THR A 53 -1.45 -3.04 29.29
C THR A 53 -2.44 -2.09 28.60
N SER A 54 -2.33 -0.77 28.79
CA SER A 54 -3.18 0.22 28.14
C SER A 54 -2.71 0.65 26.75
N LEU A 55 -1.49 0.28 26.34
CA LEU A 55 -0.95 0.61 25.02
C LEU A 55 -1.44 -0.36 23.94
N ASP A 56 -1.82 0.21 22.80
CA ASP A 56 -2.19 -0.56 21.62
C ASP A 56 -0.97 -1.23 20.97
N PRO A 57 -1.13 -2.45 20.41
CA PRO A 57 -0.08 -3.09 19.63
C PRO A 57 0.28 -2.27 18.38
N VAL A 58 1.57 -2.24 18.05
CA VAL A 58 2.08 -1.50 16.87
C VAL A 58 2.36 -2.47 15.72
N ILE A 59 2.02 -2.03 14.51
CA ILE A 59 2.34 -2.74 13.26
C ILE A 59 3.51 -2.01 12.59
N LEU A 60 4.57 -2.75 12.29
CA LEU A 60 5.79 -2.20 11.69
C LEU A 60 6.15 -2.94 10.40
N PRO A 61 6.69 -2.23 9.40
CA PRO A 61 7.34 -2.89 8.27
C PRO A 61 8.61 -3.60 8.75
N ALA A 62 9.01 -4.67 8.07
CA ALA A 62 10.18 -5.45 8.48
C ALA A 62 11.49 -4.65 8.45
N SER A 63 11.58 -3.59 7.63
CA SER A 63 12.71 -2.66 7.62
C SER A 63 12.87 -1.91 8.95
N GLU A 64 11.80 -1.80 9.73
CA GLU A 64 11.74 -1.18 11.05
C GLU A 64 11.80 -2.21 12.18
N LEU A 65 12.11 -3.47 11.89
CA LEU A 65 12.42 -4.42 12.96
C LEU A 65 13.88 -4.26 13.37
N PRO A 66 14.20 -4.33 14.68
CA PRO A 66 15.59 -4.45 15.09
C PRO A 66 16.21 -5.74 14.52
N PRO A 67 17.55 -5.84 14.47
CA PRO A 67 18.21 -7.08 14.04
C PRO A 67 17.74 -8.30 14.84
N ALA A 68 17.76 -9.47 14.21
CA ALA A 68 17.34 -10.73 14.84
C ALA A 68 18.04 -10.95 16.19
N GLY A 69 17.26 -11.23 17.23
CA GLY A 69 17.77 -11.43 18.59
C GLY A 69 17.99 -10.14 19.41
N LYS A 70 17.76 -8.96 18.83
CA LYS A 70 17.72 -7.69 19.54
C LYS A 70 16.28 -7.25 19.81
N CYS A 71 16.14 -6.35 20.77
CA CYS A 71 14.88 -5.67 21.03
C CYS A 71 15.06 -4.16 20.87
N ARG A 72 13.98 -3.43 20.61
CA ARG A 72 13.95 -1.97 20.49
C ARG A 72 12.75 -1.43 21.25
N ALA A 73 12.92 -0.30 21.93
CA ALA A 73 11.81 0.44 22.51
C ALA A 73 11.20 1.27 21.39
N TRP A 74 9.94 1.02 21.07
CA TRP A 74 9.25 1.73 20.02
C TRP A 74 8.26 2.74 20.63
N TYR A 75 8.39 3.99 20.22
CA TYR A 75 7.53 5.09 20.65
C TYR A 75 6.57 5.44 19.51
N PRO A 76 5.26 5.18 19.63
CA PRO A 76 4.29 5.45 18.55
C PRO A 76 4.19 6.93 18.16
N ASP A 77 4.60 7.83 19.05
CA ASP A 77 4.60 9.28 18.88
C ASP A 77 5.88 9.83 18.23
N ARG A 78 6.82 8.96 17.85
CA ARG A 78 8.08 9.35 17.20
C ARG A 78 8.17 8.87 15.77
N GLU A 79 8.77 9.71 14.93
CA GLU A 79 9.16 9.34 13.57
C GLU A 79 10.20 8.20 13.59
N PRO A 80 10.27 7.34 12.56
CA PRO A 80 11.21 6.21 12.52
C PRO A 80 12.67 6.58 12.76
N ALA A 81 13.12 7.74 12.24
CA ALA A 81 14.48 8.23 12.39
C ALA A 81 14.82 8.68 13.83
N ASP A 82 13.82 8.97 14.65
CA ASP A 82 13.97 9.44 16.05
C ASP A 82 13.78 8.30 17.06
N GLN A 83 13.61 7.07 16.57
CA GLN A 83 13.51 5.89 17.42
C GLN A 83 14.88 5.57 18.03
N PRO A 84 14.93 5.13 19.29
CA PRO A 84 16.17 4.74 19.92
C PRO A 84 16.79 3.52 19.24
N GLU A 85 18.11 3.41 19.34
CA GLU A 85 18.86 2.26 18.85
C GLU A 85 18.39 0.94 19.51
N PRO A 86 18.50 -0.20 18.81
CA PRO A 86 18.26 -1.52 19.39
C PRO A 86 19.21 -1.84 20.56
N ALA A 87 18.72 -2.61 21.52
CA ALA A 87 19.44 -3.07 22.71
C ALA A 87 19.24 -4.58 22.96
N GLU A 88 19.92 -5.10 23.98
CA GLU A 88 19.68 -6.45 24.48
C GLU A 88 18.26 -6.58 25.03
N CYS A 89 17.57 -7.66 24.66
CA CYS A 89 16.20 -7.89 25.09
C CYS A 89 16.02 -7.98 26.60
N GLU A 90 16.97 -8.59 27.31
CA GLU A 90 16.91 -8.74 28.76
C GLU A 90 17.02 -7.39 29.47
N GLN A 91 17.98 -6.56 29.05
CA GLN A 91 18.18 -5.22 29.59
C GLN A 91 16.96 -4.34 29.33
N LEU A 92 16.46 -4.34 28.08
CA LEU A 92 15.36 -3.46 27.68
C LEU A 92 14.04 -3.85 28.32
N ARG A 93 13.77 -5.15 28.50
CA ARG A 93 12.54 -5.63 29.15
C ARG A 93 12.43 -5.17 30.61
N GLN A 94 13.56 -5.00 31.31
CA GLN A 94 13.58 -4.53 32.70
C GLN A 94 13.47 -3.00 32.82
N GLN A 95 13.82 -2.27 31.77
CA GLN A 95 13.96 -0.82 31.78
C GLN A 95 13.11 -0.14 30.70
N LEU A 96 12.05 -0.80 30.23
CA LEU A 96 11.21 -0.28 29.17
C LEU A 96 10.51 1.00 29.67
N PRO A 97 10.76 2.17 29.06
CA PRO A 97 10.16 3.40 29.55
C PRO A 97 8.64 3.43 29.33
N ALA A 98 7.94 4.19 30.16
CA ALA A 98 6.50 4.41 29.98
C ALA A 98 6.22 5.04 28.60
N GLY A 99 5.13 4.62 27.97
CA GLY A 99 4.77 5.05 26.60
C GLY A 99 5.55 4.33 25.48
N ALA A 100 6.47 3.42 25.81
CA ALA A 100 7.16 2.60 24.82
C ALA A 100 6.58 1.18 24.74
N VAL A 101 6.60 0.61 23.53
CA VAL A 101 6.28 -0.79 23.26
C VAL A 101 7.59 -1.55 23.01
N LEU A 102 7.71 -2.76 23.51
CA LEU A 102 8.85 -3.61 23.22
C LEU A 102 8.67 -4.22 21.82
N VAL A 103 9.64 -4.05 20.92
CA VAL A 103 9.65 -4.67 19.60
C VAL A 103 10.82 -5.63 19.52
N ARG A 104 10.61 -6.83 18.99
CA ARG A 104 11.64 -7.87 18.83
C ARG A 104 11.94 -8.11 17.35
N GLY A 105 13.21 -8.35 17.04
CA GLY A 105 13.70 -8.75 15.72
C GLY A 105 13.75 -10.25 15.53
#